data_AF-A0A1M7EMR2-F1
#
_entry.id   AF-A0A1M7EMR2-F1
#
_cell.length_a   1.000
_cell.length_b   1.000
_cell.length_c   1.000
_cell.angle_alpha   90.00
_cell.angle_beta   90.00
_cell.angle_gamma   90.00
#
_symmetry.space_group_name_H-M   'P 1'
#
loop_
_entity.id
_entity.type
_entity.pdbx_description
1 polymer ?
#
loop_
_entity_poly.entity_id
_entity_poly.type
_entity_poly.pdbx_seq_one_letter_code
_entity_poly.pdbx_strand_id
1 'polypeptide(L)'
;MSSAAGPDTATEPDRPADTRTGTFSALKIRNYRLFATGAVVSNTGTWMSRIAQDWLVLSITGSSFAVGITTALQFLPMLLFGLYGGVIADRYPKRQILLCTQAALGVLGLLLAGLTLGGVVQVWHVYTIAFLLGVVTVVDNPTRQTFVVEMVGPSVMRNAVSLNAANFQAARLVGPAVAGVLITAVGSGWAFLINGLSFIAPLTGLLLMRTADLHKVERAPRGGKGQLREGLHYVAGKPELIWPIVLVGFIGTFGFNFPIWLSAFANKVFDSGAGTYGLLNTLMAAGSLLGALLAARRSRTRLRMLVAAAAVFGLLEGAAALAPVFWLFAALLVPIGIFGLTFNTTANATVQLATEPVMRGRVMSLYMMVFVGGTPIGGPVMGWVTDTYGARVGFLSGGLISAAAAVAVGLVLARAAGLRPRVDLRRGSGRPLVSFVPRDGARQAPPADSDDTPEGDDSVPGDEREDTSPASGSESGTGGAGAAPQLTPAV
;
A
#
# COMPACT_ATOMS: atom_id res chain seq x y z
N MET A 1 25.96 -68.93 -12.93
CA MET A 1 26.63 -67.64 -12.63
C MET A 1 25.94 -66.58 -13.48
N SER A 2 24.78 -66.04 -13.09
CA SER A 2 24.48 -65.05 -12.04
C SER A 2 25.23 -63.72 -12.22
N SER A 3 24.49 -62.67 -12.62
CA SER A 3 24.46 -61.31 -12.03
C SER A 3 23.91 -60.32 -13.09
N ALA A 4 22.59 -60.20 -13.24
CA ALA A 4 21.72 -59.22 -12.56
C ALA A 4 21.95 -57.76 -13.04
N ALA A 5 21.07 -57.31 -13.94
CA ALA A 5 20.88 -55.91 -14.29
C ALA A 5 20.18 -55.18 -13.12
N GLY A 6 20.78 -54.10 -12.64
CA GLY A 6 20.21 -53.24 -11.60
C GLY A 6 19.13 -52.30 -12.17
N PRO A 7 18.13 -51.90 -11.37
CA PRO A 7 17.01 -51.08 -11.84
C PRO A 7 17.42 -49.62 -12.00
N ASP A 8 16.84 -48.98 -13.02
CA ASP A 8 16.88 -47.55 -13.28
C ASP A 8 16.53 -46.74 -12.02
N THR A 9 17.55 -46.12 -11.41
CA THR A 9 17.35 -45.04 -10.45
C THR A 9 16.85 -43.82 -11.23
N ALA A 10 15.54 -43.63 -11.23
CA ALA A 10 14.91 -42.37 -11.59
C ALA A 10 15.51 -41.25 -10.72
N THR A 11 16.21 -40.32 -11.36
CA THR A 11 16.69 -39.08 -10.74
C THR A 11 15.50 -38.32 -10.17
N GLU A 12 15.34 -38.31 -8.85
CA GLU A 12 14.42 -37.41 -8.15
C GLU A 12 14.67 -35.97 -8.63
N PRO A 13 13.62 -35.18 -8.95
CA PRO A 13 13.81 -33.77 -9.24
C PRO A 13 14.40 -33.10 -7.99
N ASP A 14 15.61 -32.57 -8.16
CA ASP A 14 16.37 -31.79 -7.19
C ASP A 14 15.45 -30.82 -6.46
N ARG A 15 15.10 -31.15 -5.20
CA ARG A 15 14.36 -30.24 -4.33
C ARG A 15 15.24 -29.00 -4.18
N PRO A 16 14.78 -27.79 -4.55
CA PRO A 16 15.62 -26.60 -4.44
C PRO A 16 16.09 -26.48 -2.99
N ALA A 17 17.41 -26.61 -2.82
CA ALA A 17 18.05 -26.51 -1.52
C ALA A 17 17.54 -25.25 -0.81
N ASP A 18 16.98 -25.45 0.38
CA ASP A 18 16.52 -24.41 1.29
C ASP A 18 17.75 -23.60 1.76
N THR A 19 18.23 -22.75 0.86
CA THR A 19 19.23 -21.74 1.15
C THR A 19 18.53 -20.72 2.03
N ARG A 20 18.67 -20.90 3.35
CA ARG A 20 18.32 -19.91 4.37
C ARG A 20 18.81 -18.53 3.90
N THR A 21 17.94 -17.78 3.25
CA THR A 21 18.23 -16.43 2.77
C THR A 21 18.38 -15.56 4.00
N GLY A 22 19.63 -15.34 4.44
CA GLY A 22 19.91 -14.44 5.54
C GLY A 22 19.32 -13.06 5.29
N THR A 23 18.98 -12.33 6.36
CA THR A 23 18.26 -11.04 6.34
C THR A 23 18.86 -9.98 5.40
N PHE A 24 20.15 -10.10 5.02
CA PHE A 24 20.86 -9.19 4.13
C PHE A 24 21.37 -9.86 2.85
N SER A 25 20.76 -10.96 2.40
CA SER A 25 21.19 -11.70 1.21
C SER A 25 21.23 -10.85 -0.06
N ALA A 26 20.27 -9.92 -0.24
CA ALA A 26 20.26 -9.03 -1.40
C ALA A 26 21.43 -8.02 -1.41
N LEU A 27 21.95 -7.60 -0.24
CA LEU A 27 23.11 -6.68 -0.15
C LEU A 27 24.43 -7.34 -0.54
N LYS A 28 24.48 -8.68 -0.60
CA LYS A 28 25.62 -9.41 -1.14
C LYS A 28 25.75 -9.21 -2.66
N ILE A 29 24.63 -8.96 -3.35
CA ILE A 29 24.60 -8.69 -4.79
C ILE A 29 25.12 -7.26 -5.04
N ARG A 30 26.21 -7.15 -5.79
CA ARG A 30 26.89 -5.87 -6.07
C ARG A 30 25.96 -4.81 -6.65
N ASN A 31 25.20 -5.15 -7.69
CA ASN A 31 24.30 -4.21 -8.36
C ASN A 31 23.22 -3.70 -7.39
N TYR A 32 22.59 -4.61 -6.63
CA TYR A 32 21.60 -4.21 -5.63
C TYR A 32 22.20 -3.38 -4.49
N ARG A 33 23.42 -3.69 -4.03
CA ARG A 33 24.11 -2.89 -3.01
C ARG A 33 24.33 -1.44 -3.48
N LEU A 34 24.84 -1.25 -4.69
CA LEU A 34 25.04 0.09 -5.28
C LEU A 34 23.72 0.86 -5.41
N PHE A 35 22.66 0.16 -5.84
CA PHE A 35 21.33 0.73 -5.92
C PHE A 35 20.78 1.13 -4.55
N ALA A 36 20.90 0.24 -3.56
CA ALA A 36 20.38 0.44 -2.22
C ALA A 36 21.07 1.61 -1.51
N THR A 37 22.41 1.71 -1.59
CA THR A 37 23.16 2.82 -0.98
C THR A 37 22.79 4.15 -1.63
N GLY A 38 22.68 4.21 -2.96
CA GLY A 38 22.21 5.40 -3.66
C GLY A 38 20.77 5.78 -3.30
N ALA A 39 19.90 4.79 -3.12
CA ALA A 39 18.51 4.99 -2.73
C ALA A 39 18.37 5.52 -1.29
N VAL A 40 19.23 5.13 -0.35
CA VAL A 40 19.21 5.67 1.04
C VAL A 40 19.46 7.18 1.03
N VAL A 41 20.51 7.59 0.31
CA VAL A 41 20.92 9.00 0.22
C VAL A 41 19.84 9.83 -0.48
N SER A 42 19.40 9.40 -1.66
CA SER A 42 18.40 10.14 -2.46
C SER A 42 17.00 10.16 -1.85
N ASN A 43 16.54 9.06 -1.24
CA ASN A 43 15.22 9.06 -0.58
C ASN A 43 15.20 10.00 0.63
N THR A 44 16.26 10.01 1.43
CA THR A 44 16.37 10.91 2.60
C THR A 44 16.37 12.36 2.14
N GLY A 45 17.17 12.68 1.11
CA GLY A 45 17.17 14.00 0.47
C GLY A 45 15.80 14.42 -0.05
N THR A 46 15.09 13.50 -0.71
CA THR A 46 13.77 13.77 -1.31
C THR A 46 12.73 14.07 -0.24
N TRP A 47 12.67 13.28 0.83
CA TRP A 47 11.75 13.51 1.94
C TRP A 47 12.05 14.83 2.66
N MET A 48 13.32 15.12 2.90
CA MET A 48 13.75 16.39 3.47
C MET A 48 13.34 17.58 2.58
N SER A 49 13.60 17.49 1.27
CA SER A 49 13.23 18.50 0.28
C SER A 49 11.73 18.73 0.21
N ARG A 50 10.92 17.69 0.38
CA ARG A 50 9.46 17.83 0.37
C ARG A 50 8.97 18.71 1.52
N ILE A 51 9.50 18.46 2.73
CA ILE A 51 9.21 19.29 3.90
C ILE A 51 9.69 20.74 3.69
N ALA A 52 10.88 20.92 3.12
CA ALA A 52 11.38 22.24 2.79
C ALA A 52 10.54 22.97 1.73
N GLN A 53 9.99 22.24 0.75
CA GLN A 53 9.14 22.79 -0.29
C GLN A 53 7.80 23.26 0.28
N ASP A 54 7.15 22.44 1.09
CA ASP A 54 5.87 22.79 1.73
C ASP A 54 6.06 24.02 2.63
N TRP A 55 7.16 24.06 3.40
CA TRP A 55 7.52 25.20 4.24
C TRP A 55 7.84 26.45 3.42
N LEU A 56 8.60 26.33 2.33
CA LEU A 56 8.94 27.46 1.46
C LEU A 56 7.67 28.10 0.90
N VAL A 57 6.75 27.31 0.35
CA VAL A 57 5.48 27.84 -0.20
C VAL A 57 4.69 28.56 0.87
N LEU A 58 4.57 27.97 2.07
CA LEU A 58 3.88 28.61 3.18
C LEU A 58 4.57 29.91 3.61
N SER A 59 5.90 29.95 3.64
CA SER A 59 6.68 31.14 4.03
C SER A 59 6.55 32.29 3.03
N ILE A 60 6.44 32.00 1.73
CA ILE A 60 6.26 33.02 0.68
C ILE A 60 4.80 33.52 0.62
N THR A 61 3.82 32.63 0.84
CA THR A 61 2.39 32.95 0.59
C THR A 61 1.56 33.21 1.85
N GLY A 62 1.96 32.67 2.99
CA GLY A 62 1.13 32.59 4.19
C GLY A 62 -0.12 31.71 4.05
N SER A 63 -0.24 30.95 2.95
CA SER A 63 -1.47 30.26 2.55
C SER A 63 -1.30 28.73 2.54
N SER A 64 -2.16 28.04 3.29
CA SER A 64 -2.30 26.59 3.26
C SER A 64 -2.94 26.10 1.95
N PHE A 65 -3.77 26.93 1.31
CA PHE A 65 -4.28 26.68 -0.03
C PHE A 65 -3.15 26.56 -1.06
N ALA A 66 -2.14 27.43 -1.00
CA ALA A 66 -0.97 27.36 -1.87
C ALA A 66 -0.15 26.07 -1.67
N VAL A 67 0.00 25.61 -0.42
CA VAL A 67 0.60 24.30 -0.11
C VAL A 67 -0.25 23.15 -0.67
N GLY A 68 -1.58 23.28 -0.61
CA GLY A 68 -2.53 22.35 -1.21
C GLY A 68 -2.40 22.26 -2.74
N ILE A 69 -2.27 23.40 -3.43
CA ILE A 69 -1.99 23.45 -4.88
C ILE A 69 -0.64 22.79 -5.18
N THR A 70 0.39 23.09 -4.40
CA THR A 70 1.72 22.48 -4.58
C THR A 70 1.65 20.96 -4.51
N THR A 71 0.95 20.44 -3.48
CA THR A 71 0.74 19.01 -3.30
C THR A 71 -0.07 18.43 -4.46
N ALA A 72 -1.11 19.13 -4.91
CA ALA A 72 -1.90 18.72 -6.07
C ALA A 72 -1.04 18.60 -7.33
N LEU A 73 -0.20 19.58 -7.62
CA LEU A 73 0.69 19.57 -8.78
C LEU A 73 1.74 18.45 -8.72
N GLN A 74 2.19 18.05 -7.53
CA GLN A 74 3.08 16.89 -7.39
C GLN A 74 2.40 15.57 -7.80
N PHE A 75 1.12 15.39 -7.46
CA PHE A 75 0.41 14.13 -7.69
C PHE A 75 -0.45 14.11 -8.96
N LEU A 76 -0.79 15.27 -9.50
CA LEU A 76 -1.63 15.41 -10.70
C LEU A 76 -1.04 14.67 -11.91
N PRO A 77 0.27 14.74 -12.22
CA PRO A 77 0.84 13.97 -13.32
C PRO A 77 0.66 12.46 -13.13
N MET A 78 0.74 11.96 -11.90
CA MET A 78 0.54 10.54 -11.60
C MET A 78 -0.90 10.10 -11.87
N LEU A 79 -1.88 10.97 -11.62
CA LEU A 79 -3.28 10.74 -11.97
C LEU A 79 -3.50 10.72 -13.49
N LEU A 80 -2.94 11.69 -14.21
CA LEU A 80 -3.18 11.86 -15.65
C LEU A 80 -2.36 10.88 -16.51
N PHE A 81 -1.11 10.62 -16.11
CA PHE A 81 -0.11 9.93 -16.92
C PHE A 81 0.39 8.61 -16.31
N GLY A 82 -0.11 8.21 -15.14
CA GLY A 82 0.35 7.00 -14.43
C GLY A 82 0.35 5.73 -15.29
N LEU A 83 -0.67 5.56 -16.15
CA LEU A 83 -0.76 4.43 -17.08
C LEU A 83 0.36 4.46 -18.13
N TYR A 84 0.74 5.63 -18.62
CA TYR A 84 1.80 5.80 -19.61
C TYR A 84 3.18 5.56 -19.01
N GLY A 85 3.39 5.90 -17.73
CA GLY A 85 4.64 5.68 -17.01
C GLY A 85 5.07 4.21 -17.01
N GLY A 86 4.13 3.29 -16.75
CA GLY A 86 4.39 1.85 -16.83
C GLY A 86 4.74 1.37 -18.24
N VAL A 87 4.04 1.89 -19.26
CA VAL A 87 4.32 1.55 -20.67
C VAL A 87 5.73 1.98 -21.09
N ILE A 88 6.20 3.14 -20.63
CA ILE A 88 7.55 3.63 -20.88
C ILE A 88 8.56 2.72 -20.17
N ALA A 89 8.31 2.38 -18.90
CA ALA A 89 9.14 1.48 -18.10
C ALA A 89 9.34 0.09 -18.73
N ASP A 90 8.33 -0.40 -19.46
CA ASP A 90 8.38 -1.71 -20.14
C ASP A 90 9.04 -1.65 -21.53
N ARG A 91 9.02 -0.49 -22.19
CA ARG A 91 9.51 -0.33 -23.58
C ARG A 91 11.01 -0.10 -23.67
N TYR A 92 11.57 0.67 -22.74
CA TYR A 92 12.97 1.11 -22.80
C TYR A 92 13.84 0.40 -21.74
N PRO A 93 15.16 0.34 -21.93
CA PRO A 93 16.06 -0.21 -20.92
C PRO A 93 15.95 0.55 -19.60
N LYS A 94 15.57 -0.15 -18.52
CA LYS A 94 15.26 0.45 -17.22
C LYS A 94 16.42 1.28 -16.66
N ARG A 95 17.66 0.82 -16.84
CA ARG A 95 18.86 1.58 -16.44
C ARG A 95 18.96 2.95 -17.13
N GLN A 96 18.63 3.04 -18.43
CA GLN A 96 18.69 4.30 -19.17
C GLN A 96 17.60 5.25 -18.72
N ILE A 97 16.37 4.73 -18.55
CA ILE A 97 15.26 5.52 -17.99
C ILE A 97 15.66 6.08 -16.63
N LEU A 98 16.17 5.23 -15.72
CA LEU A 98 16.60 5.65 -14.39
C LEU A 98 17.72 6.69 -14.44
N LEU A 99 18.72 6.56 -15.31
CA LEU A 99 19.75 7.60 -15.45
C LEU A 99 19.12 8.95 -15.84
N CYS A 100 18.20 8.97 -16.81
CA CYS A 100 17.52 10.18 -17.23
C CYS A 100 16.62 10.76 -16.13
N THR A 101 15.82 9.93 -15.45
CA THR A 101 14.90 10.39 -14.41
C THR A 101 15.64 10.89 -13.18
N GLN A 102 16.65 10.17 -12.69
CA GLN A 102 17.45 10.63 -11.54
C GLN A 102 18.19 11.93 -11.84
N ALA A 103 18.72 12.08 -13.06
CA ALA A 103 19.35 13.33 -13.49
C ALA A 103 18.33 14.49 -13.53
N ALA A 104 17.14 14.26 -14.09
CA ALA A 104 16.08 15.25 -14.12
C ALA A 104 15.62 15.67 -12.71
N LEU A 105 15.43 14.70 -11.80
CA LEU A 105 15.09 14.99 -10.39
C LEU A 105 16.19 15.81 -9.69
N GLY A 106 17.46 15.45 -9.91
CA GLY A 106 18.61 16.19 -9.40
C GLY A 106 18.67 17.62 -9.92
N VAL A 107 18.54 17.81 -11.23
CA VAL A 107 18.54 19.13 -11.88
C VAL A 107 17.38 20.00 -11.39
N LEU A 108 16.17 19.45 -11.28
CA LEU A 108 15.01 20.18 -10.74
C LEU A 108 15.23 20.60 -9.28
N GLY A 109 15.83 19.73 -8.47
CA GLY A 109 16.22 20.05 -7.09
C GLY A 109 17.27 21.17 -7.02
N LEU A 110 18.30 21.11 -7.86
CA LEU A 110 19.34 22.15 -7.95
C LEU A 110 18.80 23.48 -8.49
N LEU A 111 17.87 23.44 -9.45
CA LEU A 111 17.20 24.63 -9.96
C LEU A 111 16.41 25.32 -8.85
N LEU A 112 15.61 24.56 -8.09
CA LEU A 112 14.87 25.09 -6.95
C LEU A 112 15.82 25.65 -5.87
N ALA A 113 16.95 24.97 -5.64
CA ALA A 113 17.98 25.44 -4.73
C ALA A 113 18.57 26.79 -5.18
N GLY A 114 18.97 26.91 -6.45
CA GLY A 114 19.53 28.13 -7.02
C GLY A 114 18.56 29.31 -6.94
N LEU A 115 17.28 29.09 -7.30
CA LEU A 115 16.24 30.11 -7.19
C LEU A 115 16.01 30.56 -5.74
N THR A 116 16.02 29.61 -4.80
CA THR A 116 15.77 29.88 -3.38
C THR A 116 16.95 30.59 -2.72
N LEU A 117 18.17 30.10 -2.94
CA LEU A 117 19.40 30.70 -2.41
C LEU A 117 19.69 32.07 -3.03
N GLY A 118 19.31 32.27 -4.30
CA GLY A 118 19.41 33.57 -4.98
C GLY A 118 18.35 34.59 -4.54
N GLY A 119 17.38 34.21 -3.70
CA GLY A 119 16.33 35.11 -3.21
C GLY A 119 15.30 35.54 -4.26
N VAL A 120 15.33 34.95 -5.45
CA VAL A 120 14.42 35.26 -6.58
C VAL A 120 13.27 34.26 -6.71
N VAL A 121 13.16 33.32 -5.78
CA VAL A 121 12.13 32.28 -5.81
C VAL A 121 10.75 32.90 -5.66
N GLN A 122 9.82 32.40 -6.48
CA GLN A 122 8.42 32.81 -6.49
C GLN A 122 7.57 31.55 -6.49
N VAL A 123 6.32 31.68 -6.05
CA VAL A 123 5.40 30.56 -5.87
C VAL A 123 5.20 29.77 -7.16
N TRP A 124 5.09 30.46 -8.30
CA TRP A 124 4.91 29.81 -9.60
C TRP A 124 6.13 28.98 -10.02
N HIS A 125 7.35 29.38 -9.64
CA HIS A 125 8.55 28.55 -9.84
C HIS A 125 8.42 27.22 -9.11
N VAL A 126 7.95 27.26 -7.84
CA VAL A 126 7.74 26.07 -7.03
C VAL A 126 6.64 25.19 -7.62
N TYR A 127 5.54 25.78 -8.11
CA TYR A 127 4.45 25.07 -8.77
C TYR A 127 4.91 24.35 -10.04
N THR A 128 5.66 25.04 -10.91
CA THR A 128 6.22 24.45 -12.13
C THR A 128 7.16 23.30 -11.81
N ILE A 129 8.07 23.49 -10.85
CA ILE A 129 9.02 22.44 -10.44
C ILE A 129 8.29 21.26 -9.80
N ALA A 130 7.28 21.51 -8.95
CA ALA A 130 6.44 20.47 -8.35
C ALA A 130 5.74 19.61 -9.42
N PHE A 131 5.18 20.25 -10.44
CA PHE A 131 4.56 19.56 -11.57
C PHE A 131 5.57 18.74 -12.37
N LEU A 132 6.74 19.31 -12.71
CA LEU A 132 7.79 18.60 -13.43
C LEU A 132 8.34 17.40 -12.64
N LEU A 133 8.52 17.55 -11.33
CA LEU A 133 8.87 16.42 -10.44
C LEU A 133 7.79 15.33 -10.51
N GLY A 134 6.51 15.69 -10.46
CA GLY A 134 5.40 14.76 -10.66
C GLY A 134 5.48 14.02 -12.01
N VAL A 135 5.78 14.72 -13.11
CA VAL A 135 5.94 14.12 -14.45
C VAL A 135 7.10 13.13 -14.48
N VAL A 136 8.24 13.46 -13.88
CA VAL A 136 9.40 12.55 -13.84
C VAL A 136 9.11 11.31 -12.99
N THR A 137 8.44 11.49 -11.84
CA THR A 137 8.12 10.38 -10.93
C THR A 137 7.09 9.39 -11.47
N VAL A 138 6.21 9.82 -12.40
CA VAL A 138 5.30 8.93 -13.15
C VAL A 138 6.06 7.80 -13.83
N VAL A 139 7.27 8.09 -14.35
CA VAL A 139 8.12 7.12 -15.03
C VAL A 139 9.10 6.47 -14.05
N ASP A 140 9.74 7.25 -13.16
CA ASP A 140 10.76 6.74 -12.23
C ASP A 140 10.23 5.61 -11.34
N ASN A 141 9.06 5.80 -10.72
CA ASN A 141 8.51 4.86 -9.75
C ASN A 141 8.30 3.45 -10.32
N PRO A 142 7.56 3.25 -11.44
CA PRO A 142 7.36 1.91 -12.01
C PRO A 142 8.66 1.32 -12.56
N THR A 143 9.53 2.13 -13.17
CA THR A 143 10.85 1.66 -13.63
C THR A 143 11.70 1.16 -12.46
N ARG A 144 11.71 1.88 -11.35
CA ARG A 144 12.47 1.51 -10.15
C ARG A 144 12.00 0.19 -9.56
N GLN A 145 10.68 0.01 -9.44
CA GLN A 145 10.10 -1.23 -8.90
C GLN A 145 10.47 -2.45 -9.74
N THR A 146 10.39 -2.33 -11.06
CA THR A 146 10.71 -3.42 -11.99
C THR A 146 12.21 -3.66 -12.13
N PHE A 147 13.04 -2.63 -11.96
CA PHE A 147 14.51 -2.76 -12.02
C PHE A 147 15.08 -3.53 -10.83
N VAL A 148 14.45 -3.45 -9.65
CA VAL A 148 14.84 -4.27 -8.49
C VAL A 148 14.82 -5.76 -8.83
N VAL A 149 13.81 -6.21 -9.59
CA VAL A 149 13.67 -7.61 -10.01
C VAL A 149 14.80 -8.02 -10.95
N GLU A 150 15.18 -7.17 -11.91
CA GLU A 150 16.29 -7.44 -12.84
C GLU A 150 17.65 -7.57 -12.14
N MET A 151 17.87 -6.80 -11.07
CA MET A 151 19.13 -6.78 -10.34
C MET A 151 19.35 -8.01 -9.46
N VAL A 152 18.30 -8.55 -8.84
CA VAL A 152 18.44 -9.59 -7.81
C VAL A 152 17.93 -10.96 -8.26
N GLY A 153 17.07 -11.00 -9.28
CA GLY A 153 16.42 -12.23 -9.72
C GLY A 153 15.29 -12.69 -8.77
N PRO A 154 14.51 -13.72 -9.17
CA PRO A 154 13.29 -14.12 -8.45
C PRO A 154 13.55 -14.66 -7.04
N SER A 155 14.66 -15.37 -6.83
CA SER A 155 14.95 -16.12 -5.59
C SER A 155 15.17 -15.23 -4.37
N VAL A 156 15.70 -14.01 -4.56
CA VAL A 156 15.98 -13.05 -3.47
C VAL A 156 15.12 -11.79 -3.54
N MET A 157 14.15 -11.74 -4.46
CA MET A 157 13.25 -10.60 -4.67
C MET A 157 12.53 -10.16 -3.40
N ARG A 158 12.03 -11.11 -2.60
CA ARG A 158 11.31 -10.80 -1.35
C ARG A 158 12.20 -10.06 -0.34
N ASN A 159 13.47 -10.46 -0.22
CA ASN A 159 14.43 -9.79 0.64
C ASN A 159 14.75 -8.37 0.13
N ALA A 160 14.98 -8.24 -1.18
CA ALA A 160 15.25 -6.96 -1.83
C ALA A 160 14.08 -5.97 -1.73
N VAL A 161 12.83 -6.43 -1.89
CA VAL A 161 11.64 -5.60 -1.71
C VAL A 161 11.49 -5.17 -0.26
N SER A 162 11.72 -6.08 0.70
CA SER A 162 11.68 -5.75 2.13
C SER A 162 12.72 -4.71 2.53
N LEU A 163 13.96 -4.83 2.05
CA LEU A 163 15.02 -3.85 2.30
C LEU A 163 14.72 -2.49 1.66
N ASN A 164 14.14 -2.48 0.46
CA ASN A 164 13.73 -1.24 -0.19
C ASN A 164 12.61 -0.53 0.59
N ALA A 165 11.61 -1.28 1.06
CA ALA A 165 10.54 -0.75 1.91
C ALA A 165 11.10 -0.20 3.22
N ALA A 166 12.02 -0.92 3.88
CA ALA A 166 12.69 -0.44 5.09
C ALA A 166 13.45 0.86 4.84
N ASN A 167 14.18 0.96 3.72
CA ASN A 167 14.87 2.17 3.33
C ASN A 167 13.92 3.37 3.15
N PHE A 168 12.81 3.17 2.42
CA PHE A 168 11.84 4.24 2.20
C PHE A 168 11.21 4.75 3.50
N GLN A 169 10.88 3.84 4.42
CA GLN A 169 10.32 4.20 5.71
C GLN A 169 11.34 4.88 6.63
N ALA A 170 12.61 4.45 6.59
CA ALA A 170 13.69 5.12 7.32
C ALA A 170 13.90 6.54 6.79
N ALA A 171 13.94 6.74 5.47
CA ALA A 171 14.05 8.05 4.85
C ALA A 171 12.84 8.96 5.20
N ARG A 172 11.63 8.40 5.25
CA ARG A 172 10.41 9.11 5.66
C ARG A 172 10.44 9.54 7.13
N LEU A 173 11.14 8.81 7.99
CA LEU A 173 11.33 9.15 9.40
C LEU A 173 12.44 10.19 9.60
N VAL A 174 13.60 10.00 8.95
CA VAL A 174 14.79 10.84 9.12
C VAL A 174 14.69 12.15 8.35
N GLY A 175 14.12 12.13 7.15
CA GLY A 175 14.04 13.28 6.25
C GLY A 175 13.39 14.52 6.90
N PRO A 176 12.19 14.41 7.50
CA PRO A 176 11.56 15.56 8.16
C PRO A 176 12.31 16.09 9.38
N ALA A 177 12.99 15.23 10.13
CA ALA A 177 13.82 15.64 11.26
C ALA A 177 15.01 16.47 10.79
N VAL A 178 15.72 15.99 9.76
CA VAL A 178 16.84 16.73 9.13
C VAL A 178 16.35 18.03 8.52
N ALA A 179 15.20 18.02 7.85
CA ALA A 179 14.61 19.22 7.25
C ALA A 179 14.30 20.29 8.31
N GLY A 180 13.68 19.92 9.44
CA GLY A 180 13.36 20.87 10.50
C GLY A 180 14.61 21.58 11.05
N VAL A 181 15.69 20.83 11.29
CA VAL A 181 16.97 21.39 11.74
C VAL A 181 17.59 22.28 10.66
N LEU A 182 17.66 21.79 9.42
CA LEU A 182 18.34 22.49 8.34
C LEU A 182 17.63 23.78 7.94
N ILE A 183 16.30 23.76 7.83
CA ILE A 183 15.50 24.95 7.50
C ILE A 183 15.66 26.01 8.60
N THR A 184 15.69 25.59 9.87
CA THR A 184 15.86 26.51 11.00
C THR A 184 17.27 27.10 11.07
N ALA A 185 18.30 26.30 10.77
CA ALA A 185 19.69 26.72 10.90
C ALA A 185 20.19 27.55 9.71
N VAL A 186 19.86 27.14 8.48
CA VAL A 186 20.43 27.72 7.25
C VAL A 186 19.40 28.05 6.18
N GLY A 187 18.13 27.70 6.38
CA GLY A 187 17.04 27.97 5.44
C GLY A 187 16.75 26.81 4.47
N SER A 188 15.62 26.90 3.78
CA SER A 188 15.10 25.85 2.87
C SER A 188 15.94 25.66 1.60
N GLY A 189 16.65 26.69 1.14
CA GLY A 189 17.51 26.64 -0.04
C GLY A 189 18.58 25.54 0.02
N TRP A 190 19.22 25.37 1.19
CA TRP A 190 20.23 24.33 1.40
C TRP A 190 19.64 22.93 1.44
N ALA A 191 18.39 22.77 1.89
CA ALA A 191 17.69 21.49 1.82
C ALA A 191 17.49 21.05 0.36
N PHE A 192 17.13 21.99 -0.52
CA PHE A 192 17.01 21.71 -1.96
C PHE A 192 18.37 21.41 -2.59
N LEU A 193 19.44 22.12 -2.18
CA LEU A 193 20.79 21.88 -2.69
C LEU A 193 21.27 20.47 -2.33
N ILE A 194 21.17 20.10 -1.04
CA ILE A 194 21.54 18.78 -0.55
C ILE A 194 20.71 17.70 -1.27
N ASN A 195 19.41 17.92 -1.46
CA ASN A 195 18.58 16.99 -2.21
C ASN A 195 19.01 16.86 -3.67
N GLY A 196 19.24 17.97 -4.39
CA GLY A 196 19.72 17.94 -5.77
C GLY A 196 21.03 17.18 -5.92
N LEU A 197 21.99 17.43 -5.02
CA LEU A 197 23.27 16.70 -4.99
C LEU A 197 23.12 15.23 -4.56
N SER A 198 22.11 14.90 -3.75
CA SER A 198 21.86 13.52 -3.31
C SER A 198 21.63 12.55 -4.48
N PHE A 199 21.15 13.05 -5.62
CA PHE A 199 20.95 12.28 -6.84
C PHE A 199 22.26 11.86 -7.54
N ILE A 200 23.41 12.44 -7.17
CA ILE A 200 24.72 11.95 -7.63
C ILE A 200 24.96 10.51 -7.14
N ALA A 201 24.50 10.16 -5.94
CA ALA A 201 24.66 8.81 -5.38
C ALA A 201 23.94 7.71 -6.19
N PRO A 202 22.63 7.80 -6.52
CA PRO A 202 22.00 6.82 -7.40
C PRO A 202 22.54 6.87 -8.83
N LEU A 203 22.91 8.04 -9.37
CA LEU A 203 23.52 8.13 -10.71
C LEU A 203 24.86 7.39 -10.79
N THR A 204 25.77 7.64 -9.86
CA THR A 204 27.04 6.93 -9.76
C THR A 204 26.83 5.43 -9.54
N GLY A 205 25.87 5.05 -8.68
CA GLY A 205 25.47 3.65 -8.48
C GLY A 205 25.04 2.97 -9.79
N LEU A 206 24.18 3.62 -10.57
CA LEU A 206 23.72 3.13 -11.88
C LEU A 206 24.85 3.07 -12.92
N LEU A 207 25.76 4.04 -12.92
CA LEU A 207 26.91 4.06 -13.83
C LEU A 207 27.90 2.92 -13.53
N LEU A 208 28.12 2.61 -12.25
CA LEU A 208 29.04 1.55 -11.80
C LEU A 208 28.44 0.12 -11.84
N MET A 209 27.16 -0.02 -12.18
CA MET A 209 26.51 -1.33 -12.34
C MET A 209 27.05 -2.09 -13.53
N ARG A 210 27.19 -3.41 -13.34
CA ARG A 210 27.53 -4.34 -14.42
C ARG A 210 26.27 -4.75 -15.15
N THR A 211 26.15 -4.35 -16.41
CA THR A 211 24.98 -4.65 -17.25
C THR A 211 24.87 -6.13 -17.64
N ALA A 212 26.00 -6.84 -17.69
CA ALA A 212 26.04 -8.27 -17.99
C ALA A 212 25.38 -9.14 -16.89
N ASP A 213 25.34 -8.63 -15.65
CA ASP A 213 24.79 -9.34 -14.49
C ASP A 213 23.28 -9.07 -14.29
N LEU A 214 22.62 -8.36 -15.23
CA LEU A 214 21.19 -8.05 -15.17
C LEU A 214 20.36 -9.18 -15.79
N HIS A 215 19.32 -9.61 -15.08
CA HIS A 215 18.39 -10.60 -15.57
C HIS A 215 17.42 -9.98 -16.56
N LYS A 216 17.34 -10.52 -17.78
CA LYS A 216 16.30 -10.15 -18.74
C LYS A 216 14.96 -10.70 -18.24
N VAL A 217 14.07 -9.81 -17.82
CA VAL A 217 12.70 -10.20 -17.46
C VAL A 217 11.87 -10.25 -18.75
N GLU A 218 11.33 -11.43 -19.04
CA GLU A 218 10.46 -11.66 -20.19
C GLU A 218 9.19 -10.81 -20.07
N ARG A 219 8.80 -10.16 -21.18
CA ARG A 219 7.73 -9.17 -21.17
C ARG A 219 6.38 -9.88 -21.04
N ALA A 220 5.58 -9.50 -20.04
CA ALA A 220 4.19 -9.95 -19.99
C ALA A 220 3.41 -9.38 -21.20
N PRO A 221 2.52 -10.17 -21.84
CA PRO A 221 1.70 -9.69 -22.95
C PRO A 221 0.84 -8.49 -22.53
N ARG A 222 0.68 -7.54 -23.46
CA ARG A 222 -0.12 -6.34 -23.23
C ARG A 222 -1.58 -6.70 -22.97
N GLY A 223 -2.13 -6.11 -21.91
CA GLY A 223 -3.56 -6.09 -21.68
C GLY A 223 -4.32 -5.33 -22.78
N GLY A 224 -5.38 -5.91 -23.33
CA GLY A 224 -6.20 -5.32 -24.39
C GLY A 224 -6.96 -4.04 -24.01
N LYS A 225 -7.57 -3.37 -25.00
CA LYS A 225 -8.45 -2.21 -24.80
C LYS A 225 -9.71 -2.65 -24.02
N GLY A 226 -10.11 -1.90 -22.98
CA GLY A 226 -11.34 -2.16 -22.19
C GLY A 226 -11.15 -2.61 -20.74
N GLN A 227 -9.91 -2.83 -20.29
CA GLN A 227 -9.61 -3.35 -18.94
C GLN A 227 -10.09 -2.47 -17.78
N LEU A 228 -10.13 -1.15 -17.97
CA LEU A 228 -10.61 -0.23 -16.94
C LEU A 228 -12.11 -0.41 -16.69
N ARG A 229 -12.90 -0.54 -17.77
CA ARG A 229 -14.36 -0.74 -17.68
C ARG A 229 -14.68 -2.10 -17.06
N GLU A 230 -13.92 -3.13 -17.42
CA GLU A 230 -14.04 -4.46 -16.85
C GLU A 230 -13.71 -4.47 -15.35
N GLY A 231 -12.64 -3.78 -14.94
CA GLY A 231 -12.29 -3.59 -13.53
C GLY A 231 -13.35 -2.84 -12.74
N LEU A 232 -13.91 -1.76 -13.30
CA LEU A 232 -14.99 -0.99 -12.67
C LEU A 232 -16.26 -1.82 -12.50
N HIS A 233 -16.67 -2.55 -13.53
CA HIS A 233 -17.84 -3.43 -13.46
C HIS A 233 -17.65 -4.54 -12.42
N TYR A 234 -16.47 -5.15 -12.38
CA TYR A 234 -16.12 -6.18 -11.40
C TYR A 234 -16.13 -5.66 -9.96
N VAL A 235 -15.58 -4.46 -9.71
CA VAL A 235 -15.61 -3.83 -8.38
C VAL A 235 -17.04 -3.45 -7.99
N ALA A 236 -17.81 -2.89 -8.92
CA ALA A 236 -19.19 -2.47 -8.66
C ALA A 236 -20.11 -3.64 -8.29
N GLY A 237 -19.84 -4.85 -8.83
CA GLY A 237 -20.60 -6.05 -8.52
C GLY A 237 -20.27 -6.70 -7.17
N LYS A 238 -19.18 -6.30 -6.49
CA LYS A 238 -18.72 -6.93 -5.25
C LYS A 238 -18.68 -5.92 -4.08
N PRO A 239 -19.64 -6.00 -3.13
CA PRO A 239 -19.67 -5.12 -1.95
C PRO A 239 -18.36 -5.12 -1.15
N GLU A 240 -17.68 -6.26 -1.08
CA GLU A 240 -16.41 -6.44 -0.39
C GLU A 240 -15.24 -5.66 -1.03
N LEU A 241 -15.40 -5.18 -2.28
CA LEU A 241 -14.42 -4.36 -2.99
C LEU A 241 -14.81 -2.89 -3.03
N ILE A 242 -16.07 -2.59 -3.40
CA ILE A 242 -16.52 -1.21 -3.58
C ILE A 242 -16.42 -0.40 -2.28
N TRP A 243 -16.84 -0.96 -1.13
CA TRP A 243 -16.90 -0.22 0.13
C TRP A 243 -15.51 0.11 0.71
N PRO A 244 -14.53 -0.82 0.71
CA PRO A 244 -13.15 -0.46 1.03
C PRO A 244 -12.57 0.60 0.09
N ILE A 245 -12.83 0.51 -1.23
CA ILE A 245 -12.33 1.48 -2.21
C ILE A 245 -12.97 2.85 -1.99
N VAL A 246 -14.28 2.93 -1.74
CA VAL A 246 -14.98 4.17 -1.40
C VAL A 246 -14.40 4.79 -0.13
N LEU A 247 -14.21 3.99 0.93
CA LEU A 247 -13.65 4.46 2.20
C LEU A 247 -12.23 5.01 2.02
N VAL A 248 -11.40 4.33 1.23
CA VAL A 248 -10.06 4.80 0.85
C VAL A 248 -10.12 6.07 0.01
N GLY A 249 -11.12 6.21 -0.87
CA GLY A 249 -11.33 7.43 -1.64
C GLY A 249 -11.61 8.63 -0.75
N PHE A 250 -12.53 8.51 0.20
CA PHE A 250 -12.84 9.61 1.14
C PHE A 250 -11.64 9.96 2.03
N ILE A 251 -11.00 8.96 2.64
CA ILE A 251 -9.88 9.20 3.55
C ILE A 251 -8.62 9.64 2.78
N GLY A 252 -8.36 9.11 1.59
CA GLY A 252 -7.31 9.55 0.67
C GLY A 252 -7.49 11.00 0.24
N THR A 253 -8.71 11.35 -0.17
CA THR A 253 -9.04 12.69 -0.66
C THR A 253 -9.02 13.71 0.47
N PHE A 254 -9.63 13.43 1.63
CA PHE A 254 -9.83 14.45 2.66
C PHE A 254 -8.96 14.25 3.90
N GLY A 255 -8.75 13.01 4.34
CA GLY A 255 -8.05 12.67 5.60
C GLY A 255 -6.52 12.63 5.53
N PHE A 256 -5.90 12.34 4.38
CA PHE A 256 -4.44 12.19 4.29
C PHE A 256 -3.66 13.48 3.95
N ASN A 257 -4.29 14.66 4.01
CA ASN A 257 -3.68 15.95 3.62
C ASN A 257 -2.78 16.58 4.71
N PHE A 258 -2.02 15.75 5.43
CA PHE A 258 -1.17 16.18 6.55
C PHE A 258 -0.18 17.30 6.25
N PRO A 259 0.49 17.39 5.08
CA PRO A 259 1.39 18.49 4.79
C PRO A 259 0.73 19.87 4.95
N ILE A 260 -0.55 19.97 4.58
CA ILE A 260 -1.34 21.19 4.64
C ILE A 260 -1.62 21.57 6.10
N TRP A 261 -2.12 20.63 6.90
CA TRP A 261 -2.49 20.92 8.28
C TRP A 261 -1.28 21.06 9.19
N LEU A 262 -0.28 20.18 9.08
CA LEU A 262 0.89 20.24 9.94
C LEU A 262 1.69 21.54 9.72
N SER A 263 1.77 22.02 8.47
CA SER A 263 2.42 23.31 8.19
C SER A 263 1.58 24.48 8.71
N ALA A 264 0.25 24.43 8.57
CA ALA A 264 -0.65 25.43 9.11
C ALA A 264 -0.62 25.51 10.65
N PHE A 265 -0.61 24.36 11.34
CA PHE A 265 -0.51 24.31 12.81
C PHE A 265 0.85 24.81 13.32
N ALA A 266 1.94 24.40 12.67
CA ALA A 266 3.28 24.83 13.05
C ALA A 266 3.48 26.34 12.93
N ASN A 267 2.89 26.95 11.88
CA ASN A 267 3.01 28.38 11.62
C ASN A 267 1.94 29.22 12.33
N LYS A 268 0.64 28.92 12.11
CA LYS A 268 -0.49 29.80 12.52
C LYS A 268 -1.07 29.52 13.91
N VAL A 269 -0.80 28.35 14.50
CA VAL A 269 -1.42 27.95 15.79
C VAL A 269 -0.42 27.93 16.93
N PHE A 270 0.79 27.45 16.66
CA PHE A 270 1.84 27.32 17.67
C PHE A 270 2.99 28.31 17.49
N ASP A 271 2.98 29.13 16.43
CA ASP A 271 4.01 30.15 16.13
C ASP A 271 5.46 29.65 16.26
N SER A 272 5.71 28.37 15.93
CA SER A 272 6.94 27.66 16.30
C SER A 272 7.87 27.35 15.12
N GLY A 273 7.55 27.83 13.91
CA GLY A 273 8.46 27.78 12.77
C GLY A 273 8.69 26.38 12.15
N ALA A 274 9.74 26.29 11.33
CA ALA A 274 10.05 25.11 10.51
C ALA A 274 10.51 23.89 11.32
N GLY A 275 11.23 24.13 12.43
CA GLY A 275 11.68 23.06 13.34
C GLY A 275 10.50 22.26 13.88
N THR A 276 9.44 22.94 14.30
CA THR A 276 8.20 22.31 14.76
C THR A 276 7.49 21.55 13.64
N TYR A 277 7.41 22.11 12.42
CA TYR A 277 6.87 21.39 11.27
C TYR A 277 7.62 20.07 11.01
N GLY A 278 8.96 20.08 11.07
CA GLY A 278 9.79 18.88 10.95
C GLY A 278 9.55 17.85 12.07
N LEU A 279 9.44 18.32 13.32
CA LEU A 279 9.14 17.48 14.48
C LEU A 279 7.77 16.78 14.34
N LEU A 280 6.72 17.53 13.98
CA LEU A 280 5.36 16.99 13.81
C LEU A 280 5.33 15.91 12.73
N ASN A 281 5.99 16.14 11.58
CA ASN A 281 6.11 15.14 10.53
C ASN A 281 6.89 13.90 10.98
N THR A 282 7.96 14.08 11.77
CA THR A 282 8.75 12.97 12.32
C THR A 282 7.92 12.11 13.28
N LEU A 283 7.13 12.73 14.17
CA LEU A 283 6.26 12.00 15.11
C LEU A 283 5.17 11.20 14.36
N MET A 284 4.57 11.80 13.34
CA MET A 284 3.60 11.11 12.48
C MET A 284 4.25 9.95 11.70
N ALA A 285 5.47 10.14 11.20
CA ALA A 285 6.24 9.09 10.52
C ALA A 285 6.61 7.94 11.48
N ALA A 286 7.00 8.25 12.72
CA ALA A 286 7.27 7.26 13.76
C ALA A 286 6.02 6.45 14.09
N GLY A 287 4.88 7.11 14.28
CA GLY A 287 3.59 6.45 14.46
C GLY A 287 3.22 5.55 13.28
N SER A 288 3.42 6.03 12.05
CA SER A 288 3.20 5.23 10.84
C SER A 288 4.09 3.98 10.83
N LEU A 289 5.39 4.10 11.14
CA LEU A 289 6.30 2.97 11.19
C LEU A 289 5.86 1.92 12.23
N LEU A 290 5.46 2.36 13.43
CA LEU A 290 4.88 1.47 14.45
C LEU A 290 3.61 0.78 13.94
N GLY A 291 2.72 1.53 13.28
CA GLY A 291 1.53 0.96 12.63
C GLY A 291 1.86 -0.12 11.61
N ALA A 292 2.94 0.05 10.84
CA ALA A 292 3.40 -0.92 9.85
C ALA A 292 3.83 -2.23 10.52
N LEU A 293 4.63 -2.12 11.58
CA LEU A 293 5.12 -3.27 12.35
C LEU A 293 3.96 -4.01 13.03
N LEU A 294 3.01 -3.27 13.62
CA LEU A 294 1.82 -3.85 14.21
C LEU A 294 0.93 -4.54 13.16
N ALA A 295 0.81 -3.96 11.96
CA ALA A 295 0.06 -4.57 10.86
C ALA A 295 0.73 -5.85 10.35
N ALA A 296 2.06 -5.86 10.24
CA ALA A 296 2.82 -7.04 9.78
C ALA A 296 2.68 -8.26 10.69
N ARG A 297 2.43 -8.06 11.99
CA ARG A 297 2.22 -9.16 12.95
C ARG A 297 0.82 -9.78 12.89
N ARG A 298 -0.11 -9.23 12.10
CA ARG A 298 -1.50 -9.70 12.05
C ARG A 298 -1.67 -10.74 10.96
N SER A 299 -2.20 -11.91 11.34
CA SER A 299 -2.46 -13.03 10.43
C SER A 299 -3.83 -12.98 9.73
N ARG A 300 -4.76 -12.14 10.21
CA ARG A 300 -6.11 -12.04 9.65
C ARG A 300 -6.56 -10.58 9.51
N THR A 301 -6.86 -10.20 8.28
CA THR A 301 -7.49 -8.92 7.92
C THR A 301 -9.00 -9.10 7.91
N ARG A 302 -9.74 -8.35 8.73
CA ARG A 302 -11.21 -8.40 8.76
C ARG A 302 -11.78 -7.02 8.44
N LEU A 303 -12.90 -6.97 7.72
CA LEU A 303 -13.57 -5.72 7.34
C LEU A 303 -13.95 -4.84 8.54
N ARG A 304 -14.33 -5.46 9.67
CA ARG A 304 -14.57 -4.75 10.94
C ARG A 304 -13.35 -3.97 11.43
N MET A 305 -12.14 -4.48 11.19
CA MET A 305 -10.90 -3.84 11.59
C MET A 305 -10.58 -2.65 10.69
N LEU A 306 -10.89 -2.77 9.39
CA LEU A 306 -10.76 -1.66 8.44
C LEU A 306 -11.63 -0.47 8.89
N VAL A 307 -12.91 -0.73 9.17
CA VAL A 307 -13.87 0.28 9.62
C VAL A 307 -13.48 0.85 10.98
N ALA A 308 -13.08 0.01 11.94
CA ALA A 308 -12.64 0.46 13.26
C ALA A 308 -11.38 1.33 13.17
N ALA A 309 -10.39 0.94 12.36
CA ALA A 309 -9.18 1.73 12.17
C ALA A 309 -9.48 3.08 11.52
N ALA A 310 -10.36 3.12 10.51
CA ALA A 310 -10.81 4.36 9.88
C ALA A 310 -11.55 5.29 10.85
N ALA A 311 -12.45 4.72 11.68
CA ALA A 311 -13.20 5.49 12.68
C ALA A 311 -12.27 6.05 13.77
N VAL A 312 -11.38 5.24 14.33
CA VAL A 312 -10.40 5.69 15.33
C VAL A 312 -9.46 6.72 14.74
N PHE A 313 -9.02 6.55 13.49
CA PHE A 313 -8.22 7.53 12.77
C PHE A 313 -8.93 8.89 12.70
N GLY A 314 -10.16 8.96 12.19
CA GLY A 314 -10.90 10.23 12.09
C GLY A 314 -11.23 10.86 13.46
N LEU A 315 -11.51 10.03 14.48
CA LEU A 315 -11.71 10.51 15.85
C LEU A 315 -10.44 11.11 16.46
N LEU A 316 -9.27 10.49 16.21
CA LEU A 316 -7.99 11.01 16.67
C LEU A 316 -7.62 12.32 15.96
N GLU A 317 -7.91 12.44 14.66
CA GLU A 317 -7.76 13.71 13.92
C GLU A 317 -8.64 14.81 14.52
N GLY A 318 -9.91 14.50 14.81
CA GLY A 318 -10.82 15.44 15.47
C GLY A 318 -10.35 15.84 16.86
N ALA A 319 -9.86 14.88 17.66
CA ALA A 319 -9.30 15.14 18.98
C ALA A 319 -8.03 16.01 18.90
N ALA A 320 -7.14 15.73 17.93
CA ALA A 320 -5.93 16.51 17.72
C ALA A 320 -6.25 17.93 17.27
N ALA A 321 -7.24 18.13 16.39
CA ALA A 321 -7.67 19.45 15.96
C ALA A 321 -8.12 20.36 17.13
N LEU A 322 -8.72 19.75 18.16
CA LEU A 322 -9.18 20.42 19.37
C LEU A 322 -8.12 20.50 20.49
N ALA A 323 -6.90 19.97 20.28
CA ALA A 323 -5.87 19.95 21.31
C ALA A 323 -5.45 21.39 21.70
N PRO A 324 -5.57 21.79 22.98
CA PRO A 324 -5.26 23.15 23.41
C PRO A 324 -3.77 23.45 23.44
N VAL A 325 -2.93 22.43 23.69
CA VAL A 325 -1.48 22.60 23.88
C VAL A 325 -0.67 21.79 22.87
N PHE A 326 0.49 22.33 22.51
CA PHE A 326 1.41 21.77 21.52
C PHE A 326 1.76 20.30 21.78
N TRP A 327 2.19 19.97 22.99
CA TRP A 327 2.64 18.62 23.32
C TRP A 327 1.53 17.58 23.24
N LEU A 328 0.29 17.95 23.53
CA LEU A 328 -0.85 17.06 23.36
C LEU A 328 -1.13 16.82 21.87
N PHE A 329 -1.09 17.88 21.05
CA PHE A 329 -1.21 17.75 19.60
C PHE A 329 -0.12 16.82 19.03
N ALA A 330 1.14 17.09 19.39
CA ALA A 330 2.30 16.31 18.98
C ALA A 330 2.18 14.83 19.41
N ALA A 331 1.75 14.57 20.65
CA ALA A 331 1.54 13.23 21.17
C ALA A 331 0.45 12.46 20.40
N LEU A 332 -0.63 13.15 19.98
CA LEU A 332 -1.72 12.57 19.20
C LEU A 332 -1.34 12.23 17.75
N LEU A 333 -0.30 12.86 17.17
CA LEU A 333 0.17 12.50 15.82
C LEU A 333 0.73 11.07 15.74
N VAL A 334 1.27 10.53 16.84
CA VAL A 334 1.78 9.16 16.89
C VAL A 334 0.64 8.14 16.70
N PRO A 335 -0.43 8.11 17.51
CA PRO A 335 -1.55 7.21 17.29
C PRO A 335 -2.27 7.50 15.96
N ILE A 336 -2.37 8.75 15.50
CA ILE A 336 -2.89 9.07 14.16
C ILE A 336 -2.08 8.33 13.09
N GLY A 337 -0.76 8.39 13.14
CA GLY A 337 0.11 7.63 12.23
C GLY A 337 -0.10 6.12 12.31
N ILE A 338 -0.23 5.57 13.52
CA ILE A 338 -0.45 4.12 13.74
C ILE A 338 -1.76 3.66 13.08
N PHE A 339 -2.86 4.37 13.35
CA PHE A 339 -4.18 4.00 12.84
C PHE A 339 -4.36 4.34 11.36
N GLY A 340 -3.77 5.44 10.89
CA GLY A 340 -3.77 5.82 9.48
C GLY A 340 -3.05 4.78 8.63
N LEU A 341 -1.86 4.32 9.04
CA LEU A 341 -1.17 3.27 8.29
C LEU A 341 -1.82 1.89 8.47
N THR A 342 -2.37 1.60 9.66
CA THR A 342 -3.16 0.38 9.86
C THR A 342 -4.36 0.36 8.90
N PHE A 343 -5.10 1.45 8.78
CA PHE A 343 -6.20 1.60 7.83
C PHE A 343 -5.71 1.34 6.41
N ASN A 344 -4.67 2.06 5.95
CA ASN A 344 -4.17 1.95 4.59
C ASN A 344 -3.71 0.52 4.24
N THR A 345 -2.95 -0.13 5.13
CA THR A 345 -2.46 -1.50 4.95
C THR A 345 -3.60 -2.51 4.94
N THR A 346 -4.55 -2.35 5.86
CA THR A 346 -5.72 -3.23 5.98
C THR A 346 -6.62 -3.10 4.76
N ALA A 347 -6.83 -1.88 4.25
CA ALA A 347 -7.65 -1.63 3.07
C ALA A 347 -7.03 -2.28 1.84
N ASN A 348 -5.73 -2.04 1.63
CA ASN A 348 -4.97 -2.61 0.53
C ASN A 348 -5.02 -4.15 0.56
N ALA A 349 -4.75 -4.77 1.73
CA ALA A 349 -4.81 -6.22 1.89
C ALA A 349 -6.23 -6.78 1.67
N THR A 350 -7.27 -6.09 2.17
CA THR A 350 -8.67 -6.52 1.99
C THR A 350 -9.03 -6.57 0.51
N VAL A 351 -8.72 -5.50 -0.23
CA VAL A 351 -8.99 -5.43 -1.67
C VAL A 351 -8.19 -6.47 -2.44
N GLN A 352 -6.92 -6.70 -2.10
CA GLN A 352 -6.10 -7.73 -2.75
C GLN A 352 -6.62 -9.15 -2.53
N LEU A 353 -7.07 -9.47 -1.31
CA LEU A 353 -7.54 -10.82 -0.94
C LEU A 353 -8.94 -11.12 -1.47
N ALA A 354 -9.82 -10.11 -1.56
CA ALA A 354 -11.16 -10.26 -2.12
C ALA A 354 -11.18 -10.24 -3.67
N THR A 355 -10.03 -9.98 -4.30
CA THR A 355 -9.92 -9.94 -5.77
C THR A 355 -9.40 -11.24 -6.34
N GLU A 356 -10.11 -11.78 -7.33
CA GLU A 356 -9.69 -12.93 -8.12
C GLU A 356 -8.33 -12.69 -8.80
N PRO A 357 -7.46 -13.71 -8.91
CA PRO A 357 -6.10 -13.55 -9.44
C PRO A 357 -6.04 -12.83 -10.80
N VAL A 358 -6.97 -13.13 -11.71
CA VAL A 358 -7.03 -12.54 -13.07
C VAL A 358 -7.40 -11.06 -13.04
N MET A 359 -8.18 -10.61 -12.05
CA MET A 359 -8.65 -9.23 -11.92
C MET A 359 -7.77 -8.36 -11.00
N ARG A 360 -6.83 -8.97 -10.26
CA ARG A 360 -6.05 -8.29 -9.20
C ARG A 360 -5.32 -7.04 -9.69
N GLY A 361 -4.65 -7.12 -10.83
CA GLY A 361 -3.94 -5.96 -11.40
C GLY A 361 -4.90 -4.78 -11.67
N ARG A 362 -6.05 -5.07 -12.27
CA ARG A 362 -7.06 -4.05 -12.67
C ARG A 362 -7.68 -3.38 -11.45
N VAL A 363 -8.06 -4.17 -10.44
CA VAL A 363 -8.64 -3.65 -9.20
C VAL A 363 -7.62 -2.85 -8.41
N MET A 364 -6.36 -3.29 -8.34
CA MET A 364 -5.32 -2.55 -7.63
C MET A 364 -4.93 -1.24 -8.34
N SER A 365 -4.98 -1.18 -9.66
CA SER A 365 -4.84 0.07 -10.40
C SER A 365 -5.97 1.06 -10.08
N LEU A 366 -7.23 0.59 -10.03
CA LEU A 366 -8.37 1.40 -9.61
C LEU A 366 -8.23 1.90 -8.16
N TYR A 367 -7.84 1.01 -7.24
CA TYR A 367 -7.55 1.36 -5.85
C TYR A 367 -6.52 2.48 -5.75
N MET A 368 -5.40 2.37 -6.46
CA MET A 368 -4.33 3.37 -6.43
C MET A 368 -4.76 4.68 -7.09
N MET A 369 -5.54 4.61 -8.17
CA MET A 369 -6.13 5.79 -8.82
C MET A 369 -7.05 6.55 -7.86
N VAL A 370 -7.90 5.86 -7.10
CA VAL A 370 -8.78 6.50 -6.10
C VAL A 370 -7.97 7.06 -4.93
N PHE A 371 -6.98 6.32 -4.44
CA PHE A 371 -6.16 6.73 -3.30
C PHE A 371 -5.29 7.96 -3.62
N VAL A 372 -4.60 7.97 -4.76
CA VAL A 372 -3.69 9.06 -5.14
C VAL A 372 -4.41 10.17 -5.91
N GLY A 373 -5.40 9.81 -6.73
CA GLY A 373 -6.17 10.75 -7.55
C GLY A 373 -7.12 11.65 -6.77
N GLY A 374 -7.43 11.29 -5.52
CA GLY A 374 -8.11 12.17 -4.59
C GLY A 374 -7.28 13.39 -4.20
N THR A 375 -5.95 13.25 -4.05
CA THR A 375 -5.07 14.30 -3.52
C THR A 375 -5.07 15.59 -4.33
N PRO A 376 -5.04 15.58 -5.69
CA PRO A 376 -5.13 16.82 -6.48
C PRO A 376 -6.42 17.63 -6.28
N ILE A 377 -7.50 16.97 -5.86
CA ILE A 377 -8.79 17.62 -5.59
C ILE A 377 -8.87 18.01 -4.11
N GLY A 378 -8.57 17.04 -3.24
CA GLY A 378 -8.67 17.18 -1.81
C GLY A 378 -7.65 18.15 -1.21
N GLY A 379 -6.43 18.21 -1.74
CA GLY A 379 -5.39 19.13 -1.26
C GLY A 379 -5.83 20.59 -1.33
N PRO A 380 -6.20 21.12 -2.51
CA PRO A 380 -6.71 22.48 -2.64
C PRO A 380 -7.97 22.73 -1.81
N VAL A 381 -8.92 21.78 -1.76
CA VAL A 381 -10.14 21.93 -0.95
C VAL A 381 -9.80 22.04 0.54
N MET A 382 -8.99 21.13 1.08
CA MET A 382 -8.59 21.16 2.49
C MET A 382 -7.71 22.36 2.82
N GLY A 383 -6.86 22.80 1.87
CA GLY A 383 -6.08 24.03 2.00
C GLY A 383 -6.95 25.29 2.05
N TRP A 384 -7.98 25.37 1.21
CA TRP A 384 -8.94 26.48 1.20
C TRP A 384 -9.76 26.53 2.49
N VAL A 385 -10.27 25.39 2.97
CA VAL A 385 -10.97 25.30 4.27
C VAL A 385 -10.05 25.72 5.41
N THR A 386 -8.78 25.30 5.36
CA THR A 386 -7.75 25.65 6.35
C THR A 386 -7.46 27.15 6.39
N ASP A 387 -7.37 27.81 5.23
CA ASP A 387 -7.14 29.26 5.18
C ASP A 387 -8.37 30.09 5.56
N THR A 388 -9.56 29.64 5.16
CA THR A 388 -10.82 30.39 5.36
C THR A 388 -11.33 30.27 6.80
N TYR A 389 -11.28 29.07 7.38
CA TYR A 389 -11.84 28.78 8.70
C TYR A 389 -10.79 28.48 9.77
N GLY A 390 -9.50 28.49 9.41
CA GLY A 390 -8.38 28.23 10.30
C GLY A 390 -7.94 26.77 10.36
N ALA A 391 -6.69 26.55 10.81
CA ALA A 391 -6.03 25.24 10.85
C ALA A 391 -6.80 24.19 11.65
N ARG A 392 -7.40 24.58 12.78
CA ARG A 392 -8.21 23.67 13.62
C ARG A 392 -9.44 23.17 12.88
N VAL A 393 -10.16 24.04 12.17
CA VAL A 393 -11.35 23.65 11.40
C VAL A 393 -10.95 22.83 10.17
N GLY A 394 -9.86 23.21 9.50
CA GLY A 394 -9.29 22.43 8.39
C GLY A 394 -8.97 20.99 8.78
N PHE A 395 -8.32 20.78 9.93
CA PHE A 395 -7.98 19.43 10.39
C PHE A 395 -9.19 18.68 10.95
N LEU A 396 -10.06 19.37 11.69
CA LEU A 396 -11.30 18.79 12.23
C LEU A 396 -12.22 18.30 11.11
N SER A 397 -12.38 19.06 10.04
CA SER A 397 -13.22 18.67 8.90
C SER A 397 -12.69 17.42 8.21
N GLY A 398 -11.37 17.28 8.04
CA GLY A 398 -10.74 16.03 7.55
C GLY A 398 -11.08 14.83 8.45
N GLY A 399 -10.93 14.99 9.77
CA GLY A 399 -11.25 13.97 10.76
C GLY A 399 -12.73 13.58 10.80
N LEU A 400 -13.63 14.58 10.73
CA LEU A 400 -15.07 14.36 10.69
C LEU A 400 -15.51 13.64 9.41
N ILE A 401 -14.96 14.02 8.24
CA ILE A 401 -15.24 13.34 6.97
C ILE A 401 -14.76 11.88 7.04
N SER A 402 -13.55 11.64 7.54
CA SER A 402 -12.99 10.30 7.73
C SER A 402 -13.85 9.44 8.66
N ALA A 403 -14.26 9.99 9.81
CA ALA A 403 -15.10 9.29 10.78
C ALA A 403 -16.51 9.03 10.23
N ALA A 404 -17.13 10.03 9.58
CA ALA A 404 -18.45 9.89 8.97
C ALA A 404 -18.44 8.84 7.84
N ALA A 405 -17.42 8.85 6.98
CA ALA A 405 -17.25 7.82 5.94
C ALA A 405 -17.10 6.43 6.56
N ALA A 406 -16.30 6.29 7.62
CA ALA A 406 -16.15 5.02 8.33
C ALA A 406 -17.47 4.52 8.93
N VAL A 407 -18.23 5.39 9.59
CA VAL A 407 -19.54 5.04 10.18
C VAL A 407 -20.55 4.68 9.10
N ALA A 408 -20.65 5.47 8.03
CA ALA A 408 -21.57 5.21 6.92
C ALA A 408 -21.28 3.85 6.26
N VAL A 409 -20.01 3.59 5.93
CA VAL A 409 -19.57 2.32 5.35
C VAL A 409 -19.80 1.16 6.33
N GLY A 410 -19.49 1.35 7.61
CA GLY A 410 -19.75 0.37 8.66
C GLY A 410 -21.23 -0.01 8.78
N LEU A 411 -22.13 0.98 8.75
CA LEU A 411 -23.57 0.77 8.81
C LEU A 411 -24.11 0.06 7.55
N VAL A 412 -23.62 0.43 6.36
CA VAL A 412 -24.03 -0.23 5.12
C VAL A 412 -23.59 -1.69 5.11
N LEU A 413 -22.35 -1.97 5.52
CA LEU A 413 -21.83 -3.33 5.62
C LEU A 413 -22.55 -4.16 6.69
N ALA A 414 -22.87 -3.57 7.84
CA ALA A 414 -23.66 -4.23 8.88
C ALA A 414 -25.07 -4.59 8.38
N ARG A 415 -25.72 -3.69 7.63
CA ARG A 415 -27.02 -3.94 7.01
C ARG A 415 -26.95 -5.03 5.94
N ALA A 416 -25.92 -5.01 5.09
CA ALA A 416 -25.71 -6.02 4.04
C ALA A 416 -25.42 -7.42 4.62
N ALA A 417 -24.72 -7.48 5.76
CA ALA A 417 -24.44 -8.72 6.49
C ALA A 417 -25.62 -9.18 7.40
N GLY A 418 -26.75 -8.46 7.41
CA GLY A 418 -27.90 -8.80 8.25
C GLY A 418 -27.66 -8.64 9.76
N LEU A 419 -26.64 -7.91 10.19
CA LEU A 419 -26.30 -7.73 11.61
C LEU A 419 -26.99 -6.49 12.19
N ARG A 420 -27.76 -6.64 13.28
CA ARG A 420 -28.30 -5.50 14.05
C ARG A 420 -27.31 -5.08 15.14
N PRO A 421 -26.92 -3.79 15.22
CA PRO A 421 -26.21 -3.28 16.39
C PRO A 421 -27.16 -3.27 17.59
N ARG A 422 -26.87 -4.10 18.60
CA ARG A 422 -27.57 -4.11 19.88
C ARG A 422 -26.68 -3.40 20.89
N VAL A 423 -27.15 -2.24 21.36
CA VAL A 423 -26.53 -1.50 22.46
C VAL A 423 -27.23 -1.97 23.73
N ASP A 424 -26.59 -2.84 24.50
CA ASP A 424 -27.10 -3.27 25.80
C ASP A 424 -26.62 -2.29 26.88
N LEU A 425 -27.54 -1.45 27.35
CA LEU A 425 -27.30 -0.47 28.42
C LEU A 425 -27.29 -1.08 29.83
N ARG A 426 -27.47 -2.40 29.98
CA ARG A 426 -27.42 -3.09 31.28
C ARG A 426 -26.01 -3.59 31.58
N ARG A 427 -25.34 -2.85 32.46
CA ARG A 427 -24.01 -3.19 33.01
C ARG A 427 -24.12 -4.46 33.85
N GLY A 428 -23.65 -5.59 33.31
CA GLY A 428 -23.49 -6.86 34.02
C GLY A 428 -22.37 -7.68 33.39
N SER A 429 -21.24 -7.78 34.11
CA SER A 429 -20.08 -8.66 33.90
C SER A 429 -19.66 -8.99 32.45
N GLY A 430 -18.66 -8.27 31.92
CA GLY A 430 -17.73 -8.79 30.89
C GLY A 430 -18.16 -8.75 29.41
N ARG A 431 -19.34 -8.22 29.06
CA ARG A 431 -19.77 -8.12 27.64
C ARG A 431 -19.47 -6.74 27.03
N PRO A 432 -19.05 -6.67 25.75
CA PRO A 432 -18.79 -5.39 25.07
C PRO A 432 -20.10 -4.60 24.87
N LEU A 433 -20.01 -3.27 25.05
CA LEU A 433 -21.14 -2.31 25.04
C LEU A 433 -21.94 -2.27 23.71
N VAL A 434 -21.35 -2.80 22.64
CA VAL A 434 -21.95 -2.90 21.31
C VAL A 434 -21.69 -4.30 20.79
N SER A 435 -22.75 -5.07 20.54
CA SER A 435 -22.66 -6.37 19.88
C SER A 435 -23.45 -6.37 18.58
N PHE A 436 -22.89 -7.00 17.55
CA PHE A 436 -23.57 -7.19 16.27
C PHE A 436 -24.22 -8.58 16.30
N VAL A 437 -25.55 -8.63 16.37
CA VAL A 437 -26.32 -9.89 16.41
C VAL A 437 -26.91 -10.17 15.03
N PRO A 438 -26.81 -11.40 14.48
CA PRO A 438 -27.49 -11.79 13.25
C PRO A 438 -29.00 -11.54 13.33
N ARG A 439 -29.61 -11.05 12.25
CA ARG A 439 -31.07 -10.95 12.13
C ARG A 439 -31.68 -12.33 12.34
N ASP A 440 -32.57 -12.44 13.31
CA ASP A 440 -33.40 -13.62 13.54
C ASP A 440 -34.07 -14.04 12.22
N GLY A 441 -33.77 -15.27 11.78
CA GLY A 441 -34.21 -15.84 10.51
C GLY A 441 -33.51 -17.14 10.10
N ALA A 442 -32.27 -17.37 10.56
CA ALA A 442 -31.66 -18.69 10.47
C ALA A 442 -32.09 -19.52 11.70
N ARG A 443 -33.16 -20.31 11.56
CA ARG A 443 -33.56 -21.31 12.56
C ARG A 443 -32.33 -22.13 12.96
N GLN A 444 -31.93 -22.03 14.22
CA GLN A 444 -31.23 -23.11 14.88
C GLN A 444 -32.21 -24.28 14.93
N ALA A 445 -31.87 -25.40 14.30
CA ALA A 445 -32.51 -26.66 14.61
C ALA A 445 -32.33 -26.92 16.13
N PRO A 446 -33.35 -27.40 16.85
CA PRO A 446 -33.20 -27.71 18.26
C PRO A 446 -32.16 -28.81 18.44
N PRO A 447 -31.45 -28.85 19.59
CA PRO A 447 -30.56 -29.97 19.90
C PRO A 447 -31.38 -31.25 19.92
N ALA A 448 -30.85 -32.32 19.32
CA ALA A 448 -31.42 -33.65 19.44
C ALA A 448 -31.32 -34.07 20.92
N ASP A 449 -32.46 -34.10 21.60
CA ASP A 449 -32.57 -34.73 22.91
C ASP A 449 -32.26 -36.22 22.76
N SER A 450 -31.35 -36.65 23.61
CA SER A 450 -31.04 -38.03 23.94
C SER A 450 -32.17 -38.68 24.74
N ASP A 451 -32.30 -39.99 24.55
CA ASP A 451 -33.10 -40.98 25.30
C ASP A 451 -34.57 -41.11 24.92
N ASP A 452 -34.88 -42.17 24.17
CA ASP A 452 -35.71 -43.24 24.76
C ASP A 452 -35.43 -44.60 24.10
N THR A 453 -35.22 -45.58 24.97
CA THR A 453 -34.87 -46.99 24.78
C THR A 453 -36.05 -47.79 24.18
N PRO A 454 -35.78 -49.01 23.67
CA PRO A 454 -36.51 -50.14 24.25
C PRO A 454 -35.62 -51.35 24.53
N GLU A 455 -35.56 -51.74 25.81
CA GLU A 455 -35.44 -53.16 26.23
C GLU A 455 -36.72 -53.90 25.79
N GLY A 456 -36.77 -55.17 25.39
CA GLY A 456 -35.83 -56.27 25.27
C GLY A 456 -36.65 -57.49 24.77
N ASP A 457 -36.03 -58.53 24.22
CA ASP A 457 -36.04 -59.88 24.81
C ASP A 457 -35.42 -60.95 23.88
N ASP A 458 -34.55 -61.76 24.50
CA ASP A 458 -34.12 -63.13 24.24
C ASP A 458 -33.77 -63.66 22.82
N SER A 459 -32.48 -63.97 22.61
CA SER A 459 -31.93 -65.35 22.65
C SER A 459 -30.54 -65.48 22.00
N VAL A 460 -29.69 -66.28 22.63
CA VAL A 460 -28.32 -66.73 22.27
C VAL A 460 -28.39 -68.28 22.19
N PRO A 461 -27.45 -69.11 21.64
CA PRO A 461 -26.17 -68.92 20.91
C PRO A 461 -26.01 -69.79 19.61
N GLY A 462 -24.85 -69.71 18.95
CA GLY A 462 -24.26 -70.77 18.09
C GLY A 462 -23.40 -70.16 16.98
N ASP A 463 -22.07 -70.08 17.12
CA ASP A 463 -21.03 -71.08 16.81
C ASP A 463 -20.81 -71.33 15.31
N GLU A 464 -19.54 -71.62 15.01
CA GLU A 464 -18.97 -72.14 13.77
C GLU A 464 -18.35 -71.19 12.73
N ARG A 465 -17.03 -71.41 12.62
CA ARG A 465 -16.10 -71.09 11.54
C ARG A 465 -16.56 -71.76 10.25
N GLU A 466 -16.29 -71.17 9.08
CA GLU A 466 -15.53 -71.87 8.03
C GLU A 466 -15.09 -70.94 6.89
N ASP A 467 -13.86 -71.22 6.44
CA ASP A 467 -13.24 -70.80 5.19
C ASP A 467 -14.12 -71.10 3.96
N THR A 468 -14.01 -70.27 2.92
CA THR A 468 -13.49 -70.71 1.61
C THR A 468 -13.50 -69.58 0.59
N SER A 469 -12.39 -69.55 -0.16
CA SER A 469 -12.12 -68.70 -1.33
C SER A 469 -12.52 -69.48 -2.62
N PRO A 470 -12.08 -69.11 -3.85
CA PRO A 470 -12.79 -68.30 -4.84
C PRO A 470 -13.04 -69.07 -6.18
N ALA A 471 -13.79 -68.47 -7.12
CA ALA A 471 -13.84 -68.70 -8.59
C ALA A 471 -15.27 -68.42 -9.10
N SER A 472 -15.61 -68.10 -10.36
CA SER A 472 -14.97 -67.67 -11.60
C SER A 472 -16.11 -67.59 -12.65
N GLY A 473 -15.92 -66.81 -13.72
CA GLY A 473 -16.71 -66.89 -14.97
C GLY A 473 -18.10 -66.22 -14.93
N SER A 474 -18.64 -65.65 -16.00
CA SER A 474 -18.22 -65.55 -17.41
C SER A 474 -19.11 -64.52 -18.12
N GLU A 475 -18.50 -63.82 -19.07
CA GLU A 475 -19.03 -63.43 -20.38
C GLU A 475 -20.47 -62.87 -20.54
N SER A 476 -20.53 -61.63 -21.04
CA SER A 476 -21.43 -61.28 -22.14
C SER A 476 -20.85 -60.13 -22.95
N GLY A 477 -20.45 -60.41 -24.19
CA GLY A 477 -20.07 -59.42 -25.19
C GLY A 477 -21.18 -59.22 -26.23
N THR A 478 -21.30 -57.97 -26.71
CA THR A 478 -21.78 -57.50 -28.03
C THR A 478 -21.56 -55.98 -27.97
N GLY A 479 -20.85 -55.28 -28.85
CA GLY A 479 -20.66 -55.42 -30.30
C GLY A 479 -21.18 -54.12 -30.95
N GLY A 480 -20.33 -53.33 -31.61
CA GLY A 480 -20.77 -52.14 -32.33
C GLY A 480 -19.67 -51.13 -32.68
N ALA A 481 -18.98 -51.38 -33.79
CA ALA A 481 -17.96 -50.52 -34.40
C ALA A 481 -18.56 -49.34 -35.18
N GLY A 482 -17.77 -48.26 -35.34
CA GLY A 482 -18.06 -47.16 -36.28
C GLY A 482 -16.87 -46.21 -36.38
N ALA A 483 -16.11 -46.35 -37.46
CA ALA A 483 -14.82 -45.69 -37.73
C ALA A 483 -14.92 -44.24 -38.22
N ALA A 484 -13.79 -43.52 -38.07
CA ALA A 484 -13.46 -42.18 -38.59
C ALA A 484 -13.36 -42.15 -40.15
N PRO A 485 -13.08 -41.00 -40.82
CA PRO A 485 -11.72 -40.41 -40.83
C PRO A 485 -11.59 -38.87 -41.02
N GLN A 486 -10.33 -38.46 -40.95
CA GLN A 486 -9.66 -37.15 -41.06
C GLN A 486 -9.93 -36.33 -42.34
N LEU A 487 -9.69 -35.01 -42.30
CA LEU A 487 -9.16 -34.20 -43.41
C LEU A 487 -8.31 -33.01 -42.91
N THR A 488 -7.32 -32.66 -43.73
CA THR A 488 -6.03 -31.95 -43.57
C THR A 488 -6.08 -30.40 -43.65
N PRO A 489 -4.95 -29.69 -43.42
CA PRO A 489 -4.82 -28.23 -43.57
C PRO A 489 -4.17 -27.79 -44.91
N ALA A 490 -4.41 -26.53 -45.30
CA ALA A 490 -3.72 -25.75 -46.34
C ALA A 490 -3.93 -24.26 -45.96
N VAL A 491 -3.04 -23.27 -46.08
CA VAL A 491 -1.75 -23.01 -46.77
C VAL A 491 -0.94 -22.08 -45.86
#